data_AF-A0A7K0ZRE2-F1
#
_entry.id   AF-A0A7K0ZRE2-F1
#
_cell.length_a   1.000
_cell.length_b   1.000
_cell.length_c   1.000
_cell.angle_alpha   90.00
_cell.angle_beta   90.00
_cell.angle_gamma   90.00
#
_symmetry.space_group_name_H-M   'P 1'
#
loop_
_entity.id
_entity.type
_entity.pdbx_description
1 polymer ?
#
loop_
_entity_poly.entity_id
_entity_poly.type
_entity_poly.pdbx_seq_one_letter_code
_entity_poly.pdbx_strand_id
1 'polypeptide(L)'
;RVAGFTSQRATDKMRAGQLPGPEMSIGKMALVDNQKRMNDLVAHVLGAKLVVDTGEWGTYAWSQLLLGAPGMRIAGGSDEVMRNIVGERVLGLPKDVGIDSKSAFRDIKVGTQKDK
;
A
#
# COMPACT_ATOMS: atom_id res chain seq x y z
N ARG A 1 -8.18 -12.81 11.31
CA ARG A 1 -7.27 -13.13 12.44
C ARG A 1 -5.82 -12.73 12.14
N VAL A 2 -5.24 -13.10 10.99
CA VAL A 2 -3.84 -12.75 10.62
C VAL A 2 -3.53 -11.25 10.68
N ALA A 3 -4.37 -10.40 10.07
CA ALA A 3 -4.15 -8.95 10.10
C ALA A 3 -4.11 -8.37 11.53
N GLY A 4 -4.98 -8.85 12.42
CA GLY A 4 -4.98 -8.45 13.82
C GLY A 4 -3.70 -8.84 14.54
N PHE A 5 -3.19 -10.04 14.32
CA PHE A 5 -1.91 -10.47 14.90
C PHE A 5 -0.71 -9.71 14.33
N THR A 6 -0.72 -9.35 13.04
CA THR A 6 0.32 -8.52 12.44
C THR A 6 0.36 -7.13 13.05
N SER A 7 -0.80 -6.50 13.26
CA SER A 7 -0.90 -5.20 13.93
C SER A 7 -0.44 -5.29 15.38
N GLN A 8 -0.84 -6.34 16.10
CA GLN A 8 -0.42 -6.54 17.49
C GLN A 8 1.10 -6.72 17.60
N ARG A 9 1.72 -7.48 16.71
CA ARG A 9 3.19 -7.61 16.64
C ARG A 9 3.89 -6.27 16.41
N ALA A 10 3.34 -5.39 15.57
CA ALA A 10 3.88 -4.05 15.37
C ALA A 10 3.81 -3.22 16.66
N THR A 11 2.66 -3.25 17.35
CA THR A 11 2.45 -2.55 18.61
C THR A 11 3.39 -3.07 19.71
N ASP A 12 3.55 -4.38 19.83
CA ASP A 12 4.41 -4.99 20.85
C ASP A 12 5.90 -4.66 20.62
N LYS A 13 6.36 -4.64 19.36
CA LYS A 13 7.72 -4.17 19.01
C LYS A 13 7.94 -2.71 19.40
N MET A 14 6.98 -1.84 19.07
CA MET A 14 7.05 -0.42 19.46
C MET A 14 7.09 -0.26 20.98
N ARG A 15 6.28 -1.00 21.73
CA ARG A 15 6.28 -1.01 23.20
C ARG A 15 7.61 -1.48 23.78
N ALA A 16 8.28 -2.42 23.12
CA ALA A 16 9.61 -2.89 23.47
C ALA A 16 10.75 -1.93 23.04
N GLY A 17 10.43 -0.74 22.51
CA GLY A 17 11.42 0.22 22.00
C GLY A 17 12.12 -0.21 20.71
N GLN A 18 11.63 -1.28 20.06
CA GLN A 18 12.16 -1.76 18.79
C GLN A 18 11.46 -1.05 17.63
N LEU A 19 12.19 -0.81 16.54
CA LEU A 19 11.61 -0.30 15.32
C LEU A 19 10.66 -1.36 14.73
N PRO A 20 9.38 -1.03 14.48
CA PRO A 20 8.49 -1.92 13.77
C PRO A 20 9.07 -2.18 12.37
N GLY A 21 8.98 -3.44 11.94
CA GLY A 21 9.41 -3.86 10.62
C GLY A 21 8.30 -3.59 9.58
N PRO A 22 8.15 -4.46 8.58
CA PRO A 22 7.19 -4.27 7.48
C PRO A 22 5.75 -4.65 7.87
N GLU A 23 5.42 -4.76 9.17
CA GLU A 23 4.08 -5.14 9.62
C GLU A 23 2.99 -4.17 9.14
N MET A 24 3.28 -2.86 9.13
CA MET A 24 2.35 -1.84 8.63
C MET A 24 2.14 -1.95 7.12
N SER A 25 3.20 -2.23 6.36
CA SER A 25 3.13 -2.47 4.91
C SER A 25 2.26 -3.68 4.58
N ILE A 26 2.42 -4.78 5.34
CA ILE A 26 1.59 -5.98 5.20
C ILE A 26 0.12 -5.67 5.55
N GLY A 27 -0.12 -4.92 6.64
CA GLY A 27 -1.46 -4.50 7.03
C GLY A 27 -2.16 -3.67 5.95
N LYS A 28 -1.43 -2.75 5.31
CA LYS A 28 -1.93 -1.96 4.20
C LYS A 28 -2.31 -2.82 3.00
N MET A 29 -1.44 -3.75 2.57
CA MET A 29 -1.75 -4.62 1.43
C MET A 29 -3.01 -5.45 1.70
N ALA A 30 -3.18 -5.97 2.90
CA ALA A 30 -4.40 -6.69 3.29
C ALA A 30 -5.65 -5.80 3.22
N LEU A 31 -5.55 -4.53 3.61
CA LEU A 31 -6.63 -3.55 3.48
C LEU A 31 -7.00 -3.32 2.01
N VAL A 32 -6.01 -3.05 1.15
CA VAL A 32 -6.21 -2.78 -0.28
C VAL A 32 -6.82 -4.00 -0.98
N ASP A 33 -6.36 -5.20 -0.68
CA ASP A 33 -6.91 -6.44 -1.26
C ASP A 33 -8.36 -6.68 -0.83
N ASN A 34 -8.69 -6.41 0.44
CA ASN A 34 -10.06 -6.51 0.93
C ASN A 34 -10.98 -5.46 0.27
N GLN A 35 -10.49 -4.23 0.10
CA GLN A 35 -11.21 -3.17 -0.60
C GLN A 35 -11.51 -3.58 -2.04
N LYS A 36 -10.53 -4.17 -2.74
CA LYS A 36 -10.73 -4.68 -4.11
C LYS A 36 -11.84 -5.73 -4.14
N ARG A 37 -11.78 -6.73 -3.26
CA ARG A 37 -12.79 -7.80 -3.20
C ARG A 37 -14.20 -7.25 -2.90
N MET A 38 -14.29 -6.26 -2.01
CA MET A 38 -15.54 -5.57 -1.71
C MET A 38 -16.07 -4.82 -2.93
N ASN A 39 -15.22 -4.09 -3.65
CA ASN A 39 -15.62 -3.37 -4.86
C ASN A 39 -16.08 -4.33 -5.96
N ASP A 40 -15.36 -5.45 -6.16
CA ASP A 40 -15.73 -6.48 -7.14
C ASP A 40 -17.12 -7.07 -6.80
N LEU A 41 -17.37 -7.36 -5.51
CA LEU A 41 -18.67 -7.85 -5.04
C LEU A 41 -19.78 -6.82 -5.26
N VAL A 42 -19.56 -5.57 -4.87
CA VAL A 42 -20.54 -4.48 -5.01
C VAL A 42 -20.88 -4.23 -6.48
N ALA A 43 -19.86 -4.20 -7.35
CA ALA A 43 -20.05 -4.05 -8.79
C ALA A 43 -20.85 -5.21 -9.38
N HIS A 44 -20.59 -6.44 -8.92
CA HIS A 44 -21.32 -7.62 -9.36
C HIS A 44 -22.79 -7.62 -8.92
N VAL A 45 -23.06 -7.26 -7.66
CA VAL A 45 -24.41 -7.25 -7.08
C VAL A 45 -25.28 -6.13 -7.65
N LEU A 46 -24.74 -4.91 -7.79
CA LEU A 46 -25.51 -3.74 -8.20
C LEU A 46 -25.59 -3.55 -9.71
N GLY A 47 -24.61 -4.07 -10.47
CA GLY A 47 -24.54 -3.90 -11.92
C GLY A 47 -24.68 -2.43 -12.33
N ALA A 48 -25.61 -2.13 -13.23
CA ALA A 48 -25.82 -0.79 -13.75
C ALA A 48 -26.32 0.23 -12.70
N LYS A 49 -26.96 -0.24 -11.62
CA LYS A 49 -27.47 0.63 -10.53
C LYS A 49 -26.36 1.33 -9.75
N LEU A 50 -25.11 0.87 -9.91
CA LEU A 50 -23.94 1.49 -9.28
C LEU A 50 -23.55 2.83 -9.94
N VAL A 51 -23.94 3.05 -11.20
CA VAL A 51 -23.43 4.16 -12.03
C VAL A 51 -24.40 5.33 -12.11
N VAL A 52 -25.70 5.08 -11.93
CA VAL A 52 -26.76 6.09 -12.08
C VAL A 52 -27.39 6.37 -10.72
N ASP A 53 -27.48 7.66 -10.36
CA ASP A 53 -28.20 8.10 -9.18
C ASP A 53 -29.70 8.15 -9.43
N THR A 54 -30.41 7.12 -8.94
CA THR A 54 -31.87 7.02 -9.01
C THR A 54 -32.54 7.41 -7.69
N GLY A 55 -31.77 7.78 -6.65
CA GLY A 55 -32.26 7.94 -5.28
C GLY A 55 -32.58 6.63 -4.54
N GLU A 56 -32.42 5.47 -5.17
CA GLU A 56 -32.61 4.16 -4.52
C GLU A 56 -31.51 3.92 -3.47
N TRP A 57 -31.90 3.71 -2.21
CA TRP A 57 -30.94 3.46 -1.13
C TRP A 57 -30.05 2.25 -1.43
N GLY A 58 -28.76 2.35 -1.10
CA GLY A 58 -27.81 1.25 -1.25
C GLY A 58 -27.37 0.96 -2.70
N THR A 59 -27.67 1.85 -3.66
CA THR A 59 -27.24 1.73 -5.06
C THR A 59 -26.06 2.67 -5.37
N TYR A 60 -26.32 3.84 -5.95
CA TYR A 60 -25.33 4.85 -6.34
C TYR A 60 -24.43 5.33 -5.19
N ALA A 61 -24.89 5.21 -3.94
CA ALA A 61 -24.13 5.57 -2.74
C ALA A 61 -22.76 4.85 -2.65
N TRP A 62 -22.61 3.67 -3.27
CA TRP A 62 -21.35 2.92 -3.29
C TRP A 62 -20.34 3.41 -4.33
N SER A 63 -20.75 4.27 -5.26
CA SER A 63 -19.89 4.77 -6.35
C SER A 63 -18.62 5.44 -5.82
N GLN A 64 -18.73 6.26 -4.77
CA GLN A 64 -17.58 6.95 -4.17
C GLN A 64 -16.54 5.98 -3.61
N LEU A 65 -16.98 4.90 -2.98
CA LEU A 65 -16.09 3.89 -2.41
C LEU A 65 -15.30 3.16 -3.51
N LEU A 66 -15.96 2.89 -4.64
CA LEU A 66 -15.33 2.24 -5.78
C LEU A 66 -14.34 3.17 -6.48
N LEU A 67 -14.74 4.43 -6.71
CA LEU A 67 -13.90 5.46 -7.32
C LEU A 67 -12.71 5.88 -6.44
N GLY A 68 -12.80 5.71 -5.12
CA GLY A 68 -11.70 5.96 -4.19
C GLY A 68 -10.61 4.88 -4.19
N ALA A 69 -10.86 3.71 -4.77
CA ALA A 69 -9.94 2.58 -4.69
C ALA A 69 -8.57 2.79 -5.37
N PRO A 70 -8.47 3.44 -6.54
CA PRO A 70 -7.17 3.77 -7.14
C PRO A 70 -6.32 4.66 -6.23
N GLY A 71 -6.95 5.59 -5.49
CA GLY A 71 -6.26 6.46 -4.54
C GLY A 71 -5.59 5.65 -3.41
N MET A 72 -6.29 4.66 -2.86
CA MET A 72 -5.77 3.81 -1.77
C MET A 72 -4.54 2.98 -2.18
N ARG A 73 -4.43 2.64 -3.47
CA ARG A 73 -3.28 1.90 -4.03
C ARG A 73 -2.00 2.73 -4.15
N ILE A 74 -2.10 4.05 -4.04
CA ILE A 74 -0.96 4.98 -4.18
C ILE A 74 -0.68 5.70 -2.85
N ALA A 75 -1.74 6.15 -2.17
CA ALA A 75 -1.64 6.95 -0.96
C ALA A 75 -0.92 6.19 0.16
N GLY A 76 0.16 6.75 0.71
CA GLY A 76 0.96 6.08 1.74
C GLY A 76 1.80 4.92 1.20
N GLY A 77 2.28 5.00 -0.06
CA GLY A 77 3.21 4.08 -0.71
C GLY A 77 2.54 3.10 -1.67
N SER A 78 2.97 3.01 -2.93
CA SER A 78 2.26 2.19 -3.91
C SER A 78 2.24 0.69 -3.55
N ASP A 79 1.33 -0.06 -4.16
CA ASP A 79 1.29 -1.53 -4.02
C ASP A 79 2.65 -2.16 -4.36
N GLU A 80 3.36 -1.64 -5.37
CA GLU A 80 4.69 -2.09 -5.77
C GLU A 80 5.75 -1.76 -4.71
N VAL A 81 5.73 -0.54 -4.15
CA VAL A 81 6.65 -0.16 -3.07
C VAL A 81 6.45 -1.05 -1.84
N MET A 82 5.20 -1.38 -1.50
CA MET A 82 4.90 -2.27 -0.38
C MET A 82 5.41 -3.70 -0.62
N ARG A 83 5.29 -4.21 -1.86
CA ARG A 83 5.85 -5.50 -2.25
C ARG A 83 7.39 -5.50 -2.19
N ASN A 84 8.04 -4.42 -2.63
CA ASN A 84 9.49 -4.26 -2.54
C ASN A 84 9.96 -4.25 -1.08
N ILE A 85 9.27 -3.51 -0.20
CA ILE A 85 9.56 -3.51 1.25
C ILE A 85 9.51 -4.93 1.82
N VAL A 86 8.51 -5.73 1.45
CA VAL A 86 8.41 -7.13 1.90
C VAL A 86 9.52 -7.98 1.30
N GLY A 87 9.81 -7.85 0.00
CA GLY A 87 10.91 -8.55 -0.65
C GLY A 87 12.27 -8.29 0.02
N GLU A 88 12.59 -7.03 0.25
CA GLU A 88 13.89 -6.62 0.83
C GLU A 88 13.99 -6.94 2.33
N ARG A 89 12.96 -6.59 3.12
CA ARG A 89 13.05 -6.64 4.59
C ARG A 89 12.57 -7.95 5.20
N VAL A 90 11.79 -8.76 4.49
CA VAL A 90 11.32 -10.08 4.94
C VAL A 90 12.08 -11.19 4.24
N LEU A 91 12.15 -11.13 2.91
CA LEU A 91 12.76 -12.20 2.10
C LEU A 91 14.26 -12.01 1.86
N GLY A 92 14.83 -10.85 2.23
CA GLY A 92 16.25 -10.55 2.03
C GLY A 92 16.64 -10.42 0.56
N LEU A 93 15.69 -10.13 -0.33
CA LEU A 93 15.98 -9.92 -1.74
C LEU A 93 16.84 -8.67 -1.93
N PRO A 94 17.66 -8.62 -3.00
CA PRO A 94 18.39 -7.41 -3.36
C PRO A 94 17.44 -6.23 -3.51
N LYS A 95 17.91 -5.05 -3.07
CA LYS A 95 17.18 -3.80 -3.26
C LYS A 95 16.97 -3.54 -4.75
N ASP A 96 15.77 -3.08 -5.10
CA ASP A 96 15.43 -2.74 -6.49
C ASP A 96 16.40 -1.66 -7.03
N VAL A 97 16.64 -1.67 -8.34
CA VAL A 97 17.54 -0.70 -8.99
C VAL A 97 16.99 0.71 -8.79
N GLY A 98 17.67 1.48 -7.97
CA GLY A 98 17.16 2.77 -7.50
C GLY A 98 18.26 3.74 -7.13
N ILE A 99 17.81 4.89 -6.65
CA ILE A 99 18.66 6.00 -6.25
C ILE A 99 19.47 5.59 -5.02
N ASP A 100 20.76 5.95 -5.00
CA ASP A 100 21.59 5.77 -3.82
C ASP A 100 20.97 6.54 -2.64
N SER A 101 20.47 5.79 -1.67
CA SER A 101 19.79 6.32 -0.49
C SER A 101 20.68 6.31 0.76
N LYS A 102 21.96 5.95 0.62
CA LYS A 102 22.91 5.81 1.73
C LYS A 102 23.98 6.89 1.69
N SER A 103 24.44 7.25 0.51
CA SER A 103 25.44 8.31 0.34
C SER A 103 24.84 9.68 0.62
N ALA A 104 25.65 10.59 1.15
CA ALA A 104 25.24 11.97 1.29
C ALA A 104 24.96 12.57 -0.10
N PHE A 105 24.05 13.53 -0.20
CA PHE A 105 23.60 14.08 -1.48
C PHE A 105 24.76 14.57 -2.39
N ARG A 106 25.84 15.09 -1.78
CA ARG A 106 27.05 15.57 -2.48
C ARG A 106 27.89 14.44 -3.10
N ASP A 107 27.80 13.24 -2.53
CA ASP A 107 28.60 12.07 -2.92
C ASP A 107 27.84 11.19 -3.94
N ILE A 108 26.59 11.55 -4.25
CA ILE A 108 25.80 10.84 -5.25
C ILE A 108 26.41 11.09 -6.63
N LYS A 109 26.71 10.00 -7.34
CA LYS A 109 27.16 10.04 -8.74
C LYS A 109 26.04 10.59 -9.62
N VAL A 110 26.16 11.85 -10.01
CA VAL A 110 25.27 12.49 -11.00
C VAL A 110 25.98 12.57 -12.34
N GLY A 111 25.22 12.45 -13.44
CA GLY A 111 25.76 12.36 -14.82
C GLY A 111 26.54 13.59 -15.33
N THR A 112 26.78 14.60 -14.48
CA THR A 112 27.49 15.84 -14.79
C THR A 112 28.84 15.99 -14.07
N GLN A 113 29.31 14.97 -13.36
CA GLN A 113 30.64 15.06 -12.74
C GLN A 113 31.72 15.03 -13.83
N LYS A 114 32.45 16.15 -13.99
CA LYS A 114 33.69 16.21 -14.77
C LYS A 114 34.77 15.49 -13.98
N ASP A 115 35.45 14.54 -14.61
CA ASP A 115 36.64 13.91 -14.06
C ASP A 115 37.66 14.99 -13.67
N LYS A 116 38.24 14.86 -12.47
CA LYS A 116 39.36 15.68 -12.01
C LYS A 116 40.68 15.11 -12.51
#